data_AF-A0A943RTG7-F1
#
_entry.id   AF-A0A943RTG7-F1
#
_cell.length_a   1.000
_cell.length_b   1.000
_cell.length_c   1.000
_cell.angle_alpha   90.00
_cell.angle_beta   90.00
_cell.angle_gamma   90.00
#
_symmetry.space_group_name_H-M   'P 1'
#
loop_
_entity.id
_entity.type
_entity.pdbx_description
1 polymer ?
#
loop_
_entity_poly.entity_id
_entity_poly.type
_entity_poly.pdbx_seq_one_letter_code
_entity_poly.pdbx_strand_id
1 'polypeptide(L)'
;MTELRKPRQIGSVIQILDRYTLLIDAGKRAVSVGDTIQIYTLGEPILDLHGNPLSYYIHIKDELEVIQTEELYSLCKKTKIIEKSVPNVMALSPMLEKTIQEHQPLHINEEEIYPIKSIDTKIHIGDPVKLA
;
A
#
# COMPACT_ATOMS: atom_id res chain seq x y z
N MET A 1 22.71 15.42 -15.32
CA MET A 1 21.86 15.31 -14.12
C MET A 1 20.81 14.27 -14.40
N THR A 2 20.89 13.10 -13.77
CA THR A 2 19.88 12.04 -13.90
C THR A 2 18.74 12.39 -12.96
N GLU A 3 17.55 12.69 -13.50
CA GLU A 3 16.37 12.95 -12.68
C GLU A 3 15.91 11.66 -11.99
N LEU A 4 15.61 11.75 -10.69
CA LEU A 4 15.06 10.64 -9.91
C LEU A 4 13.70 10.22 -10.49
N ARG A 5 13.58 8.94 -10.86
CA ARG A 5 12.33 8.40 -11.40
C ARG A 5 11.25 8.33 -10.32
N LYS A 6 10.09 8.89 -10.62
CA LYS A 6 8.87 8.78 -9.80
C LYS A 6 7.84 7.91 -10.53
N PRO A 7 6.95 7.20 -9.80
CA PRO A 7 5.87 6.47 -10.43
C PRO A 7 4.93 7.42 -11.18
N ARG A 8 4.26 6.89 -12.23
CA ARG A 8 3.24 7.66 -12.96
C ARG A 8 2.02 7.85 -12.07
N GLN A 9 1.93 9.03 -11.46
CA GLN A 9 0.75 9.45 -10.72
C GLN A 9 -0.44 9.60 -11.69
N ILE A 10 -1.58 9.01 -11.34
CA ILE A 10 -2.83 9.09 -12.12
C ILE A 10 -3.85 10.03 -11.49
N GLY A 11 -3.66 10.37 -10.21
CA GLY A 11 -4.53 11.24 -9.44
C GLY A 11 -4.08 11.36 -7.98
N SER A 12 -4.97 11.85 -7.14
CA SER A 12 -4.78 12.10 -5.72
C SER A 12 -6.08 11.78 -4.95
N VAL A 13 -5.95 11.45 -3.67
CA VAL A 13 -7.10 11.32 -2.75
C VAL A 13 -7.72 12.69 -2.53
N ILE A 14 -8.98 12.88 -2.89
CA ILE A 14 -9.67 14.17 -2.75
C ILE A 14 -10.68 14.19 -1.60
N GLN A 15 -11.21 13.02 -1.20
CA GLN A 15 -12.18 12.95 -0.11
C GLN A 15 -12.22 11.54 0.50
N ILE A 16 -12.23 11.44 1.82
CA ILE A 16 -12.43 10.18 2.55
C ILE A 16 -13.89 10.17 3.04
N LEU A 17 -14.70 9.21 2.57
CA LEU A 17 -16.13 9.16 2.88
C LEU A 17 -16.40 8.38 4.16
N ASP A 18 -15.70 7.26 4.34
CA ASP A 18 -15.76 6.43 5.53
C ASP A 18 -14.46 5.63 5.72
N ARG A 19 -14.47 4.64 6.61
CA ARG A 19 -13.29 3.81 6.93
C ARG A 19 -12.85 2.88 5.80
N TYR A 20 -13.65 2.72 4.76
CA TYR A 20 -13.48 1.76 3.68
C TYR A 20 -13.56 2.39 2.30
N THR A 21 -14.06 3.63 2.17
CA THR A 21 -14.29 4.28 0.88
C THR A 21 -13.74 5.70 0.79
N LEU A 22 -13.21 6.04 -0.39
CA LEU A 22 -12.68 7.37 -0.70
C LEU A 22 -12.83 7.71 -2.18
N LEU A 23 -12.72 9.00 -2.50
CA LEU A 23 -12.73 9.53 -3.86
C LEU A 23 -11.32 9.93 -4.30
N ILE A 24 -11.02 9.67 -5.56
CA ILE A 24 -9.81 10.14 -6.24
C ILE A 24 -10.17 11.03 -7.44
N ASP A 25 -9.36 12.03 -7.77
CA ASP A 25 -9.53 12.90 -8.95
C ASP A 25 -9.05 12.26 -10.27
N ALA A 26 -9.22 10.93 -10.38
CA ALA A 26 -8.98 10.16 -11.58
C ALA A 26 -10.31 9.55 -12.04
N GLY A 27 -10.84 10.01 -13.17
CA GLY A 27 -12.09 9.52 -13.76
C GLY A 27 -11.89 8.45 -14.83
N LYS A 28 -12.94 8.22 -15.64
CA LYS A 28 -13.03 7.18 -16.69
C LYS A 28 -11.87 7.15 -17.70
N ARG A 29 -11.16 8.26 -17.90
CA ARG A 29 -10.00 8.32 -18.81
C ARG A 29 -8.73 7.72 -18.20
N ALA A 30 -8.68 7.56 -16.89
CA ALA A 30 -7.51 7.11 -16.14
C ALA A 30 -7.70 5.74 -15.48
N VAL A 31 -8.91 5.42 -15.03
CA VAL A 31 -9.27 4.17 -14.34
C VAL A 31 -10.62 3.64 -14.81
N SER A 32 -10.82 2.33 -14.67
CA SER A 32 -12.05 1.60 -14.93
C SER A 32 -12.55 0.90 -13.66
N VAL A 33 -13.85 0.60 -13.59
CA VAL A 33 -14.41 -0.23 -12.52
C VAL A 33 -13.75 -1.61 -12.52
N GLY A 34 -13.32 -2.08 -11.35
CA GLY A 34 -12.55 -3.31 -11.15
C GLY A 34 -11.03 -3.11 -11.15
N ASP A 35 -10.52 -1.93 -11.55
CA ASP A 35 -9.09 -1.64 -11.43
C ASP A 35 -8.67 -1.57 -9.96
N THR A 36 -7.45 -2.03 -9.67
CA THR A 36 -6.82 -1.84 -8.37
C THR A 36 -5.90 -0.62 -8.42
N ILE A 37 -6.09 0.30 -7.48
CA ILE A 37 -5.25 1.48 -7.30
C ILE A 37 -4.43 1.36 -6.01
N GLN A 38 -3.26 1.97 -6.03
CA GLN A 38 -2.35 2.07 -4.90
C GLN A 38 -2.22 3.54 -4.47
N ILE A 39 -2.47 3.79 -3.19
CA ILE A 39 -2.17 5.06 -2.54
C ILE A 39 -0.78 4.93 -1.93
N TYR A 40 0.10 5.87 -2.20
CA TYR A 40 1.50 5.74 -1.83
C TYR A 40 2.09 7.03 -1.27
N THR A 41 3.25 6.89 -0.64
CA THR A 41 4.14 8.01 -0.31
C THR A 41 5.56 7.70 -0.75
N LEU A 42 6.33 8.74 -1.03
CA LEU A 42 7.74 8.63 -1.38
C LEU A 42 8.58 8.75 -0.11
N GLY A 43 9.40 7.74 0.14
CA GLY A 43 10.41 7.73 1.19
C GLY A 43 11.74 8.31 0.72
N GLU A 44 12.83 7.81 1.30
CA GLU A 44 14.17 8.24 0.95
C GLU A 44 14.59 7.76 -0.46
N PRO A 45 15.52 8.47 -1.13
CA PRO A 45 16.15 7.99 -2.35
C PRO A 45 16.88 6.67 -2.11
N ILE A 46 16.64 5.70 -2.97
CA ILE A 46 17.42 4.48 -3.07
C ILE A 46 18.61 4.77 -3.99
N LEU A 47 19.81 4.52 -3.49
CA LEU A 47 21.06 4.69 -4.21
C LEU A 47 21.63 3.33 -4.63
N ASP A 48 22.40 3.30 -5.71
CA ASP A 48 23.26 2.15 -6.03
C ASP A 48 24.51 2.13 -5.12
N LEU A 49 25.33 1.09 -5.27
CA LEU A 49 26.58 0.92 -4.51
C LEU A 49 27.65 2.00 -4.83
N HIS A 50 27.44 2.81 -5.86
CA HIS A 50 28.30 3.92 -6.26
C HIS A 50 27.75 5.28 -5.83
N GLY A 51 26.61 5.31 -5.11
CA GLY A 51 25.95 6.53 -4.66
C GLY A 51 25.09 7.21 -5.73
N ASN A 52 24.85 6.60 -6.89
CA ASN A 52 23.97 7.16 -7.89
C ASN A 52 22.50 6.90 -7.52
N PRO A 53 21.61 7.89 -7.69
CA PRO A 53 20.19 7.72 -7.40
C PRO A 53 19.52 6.76 -8.39
N LEU A 54 18.86 5.72 -7.86
CA LEU A 54 18.05 4.78 -8.64
C LEU A 54 16.59 5.25 -8.74
N SER A 55 15.97 5.52 -7.59
CA SER A 55 14.56 5.90 -7.47
C SER A 55 14.28 6.40 -6.05
N TYR A 56 13.09 6.90 -5.78
CA TYR A 56 12.57 6.96 -4.41
C TYR A 56 12.06 5.59 -3.97
N TYR A 57 12.23 5.26 -2.68
CA TYR A 57 11.48 4.17 -2.06
C TYR A 57 9.99 4.54 -2.10
N ILE A 58 9.16 3.63 -2.61
CA ILE A 58 7.72 3.84 -2.72
C ILE A 58 7.07 2.98 -1.64
N HIS A 59 6.45 3.64 -0.67
CA HIS A 59 5.67 2.96 0.35
C HIS A 59 4.20 2.97 -0.04
N ILE A 60 3.60 1.80 -0.20
CA ILE A 60 2.17 1.66 -0.45
C ILE A 60 1.44 1.77 0.89
N LYS A 61 0.68 2.85 1.06
CA LYS A 61 -0.18 3.05 2.22
C LYS A 61 -1.35 2.08 2.20
N ASP A 62 -1.98 1.94 1.02
CA ASP A 62 -3.07 0.98 0.84
C ASP A 62 -3.36 0.66 -0.65
N GLU A 63 -4.06 -0.46 -0.84
CA GLU A 63 -4.62 -0.94 -2.10
C GLU A 63 -6.15 -0.99 -2.03
N LEU A 64 -6.79 -0.35 -3.01
CA LEU A 64 -8.24 -0.22 -3.11
C LEU A 64 -8.72 -0.60 -4.51
N GLU A 65 -9.95 -1.11 -4.60
CA GLU A 65 -10.62 -1.40 -5.88
C GLU A 65 -11.50 -0.22 -6.29
N VAL A 66 -11.49 0.12 -7.57
CA VAL A 66 -12.40 1.12 -8.14
C VAL A 66 -13.79 0.50 -8.31
N ILE A 67 -14.78 0.97 -7.56
CA ILE A 67 -16.15 0.44 -7.58
C ILE A 67 -17.12 1.29 -8.40
N GLN A 68 -16.78 2.55 -8.65
CA GLN A 68 -17.55 3.45 -9.51
C GLN A 68 -16.61 4.49 -10.13
N THR A 69 -16.83 4.81 -11.40
CA THR A 69 -16.07 5.83 -12.15
C THR A 69 -17.01 6.86 -12.75
N GLU A 70 -16.77 8.13 -12.47
CA GLU A 70 -17.34 9.28 -13.16
C GLU A 70 -16.33 9.90 -14.13
N GLU A 71 -16.73 10.95 -14.85
CA GLU A 71 -15.86 11.57 -15.87
C GLU A 71 -14.55 12.10 -15.26
N LEU A 72 -14.62 12.68 -14.06
CA LEU A 72 -13.51 13.39 -13.42
C LEU A 72 -13.05 12.77 -12.09
N TYR A 73 -13.78 11.81 -11.55
CA TYR A 73 -13.45 11.20 -10.26
C TYR A 73 -13.88 9.74 -10.22
N SER A 74 -13.34 8.99 -9.27
CA SER A 74 -13.74 7.61 -9.01
C SER A 74 -13.86 7.31 -7.53
N LEU A 75 -14.81 6.43 -7.19
CA LEU A 75 -15.01 5.90 -5.85
C LEU A 75 -14.23 4.59 -5.72
N CYS A 76 -13.35 4.55 -4.73
CA CYS A 76 -12.49 3.41 -4.43
C CYS A 76 -12.86 2.81 -3.08
N LYS A 77 -12.80 1.49 -2.97
CA LYS A 77 -13.16 0.75 -1.76
C LYS A 77 -12.10 -0.27 -1.35
N LYS A 78 -11.88 -0.39 -0.04
CA LYS A 78 -11.03 -1.44 0.53
C LYS A 78 -11.71 -2.80 0.42
N THR A 79 -11.06 -3.75 -0.27
CA THR A 79 -11.61 -5.09 -0.51
C THR A 79 -10.91 -6.23 0.23
N LYS A 80 -9.76 -5.97 0.86
CA LYS A 80 -9.05 -7.00 1.64
C LYS A 80 -9.86 -7.41 2.87
N ILE A 81 -10.38 -8.63 2.86
CA ILE A 81 -10.99 -9.28 4.02
C ILE A 81 -9.84 -9.78 4.92
N ILE A 82 -9.79 -9.31 6.17
CA ILE A 82 -8.86 -9.84 7.16
C ILE A 82 -9.58 -10.96 7.91
N GLU A 83 -9.17 -12.20 7.70
CA GLU A 83 -9.63 -13.33 8.51
C GLU A 83 -9.16 -13.13 9.95
N LYS A 84 -10.09 -12.80 10.85
CA LYS A 84 -9.82 -12.75 12.29
C LYS A 84 -10.09 -14.14 12.85
N SER A 85 -9.03 -14.88 13.18
CA SER A 85 -9.15 -16.07 14.01
C SER A 85 -9.59 -15.64 15.40
N VAL A 86 -10.87 -15.85 15.73
CA VAL A 86 -11.37 -15.65 17.09
C VAL A 86 -10.91 -16.87 17.91
N PRO A 87 -10.10 -16.71 18.96
CA PRO A 87 -9.73 -17.84 19.80
C PRO A 87 -10.99 -18.40 20.44
N ASN A 88 -11.35 -19.64 20.07
CA ASN A 88 -12.51 -20.33 20.59
C ASN A 88 -12.21 -20.81 22.02
N VAL A 89 -12.54 -19.97 23.02
CA VAL A 89 -12.30 -20.26 24.46
C VAL A 89 -13.17 -21.42 24.98
N MET A 90 -14.05 -22.01 24.15
CA MET A 90 -14.92 -23.14 24.51
C MET A 90 -14.80 -24.38 23.61
N ALA A 91 -13.72 -24.55 22.85
CA ALA A 91 -13.51 -25.79 22.10
C ALA A 91 -12.92 -26.89 23.01
N LEU A 92 -13.78 -27.73 23.59
CA LEU A 92 -13.42 -28.93 24.37
C LEU A 92 -12.87 -30.09 23.49
N SER A 93 -12.12 -29.80 22.43
CA SER A 93 -11.59 -30.82 21.51
C SER A 93 -10.05 -30.84 21.52
N PRO A 94 -9.41 -31.95 21.94
CA PRO A 94 -7.96 -32.06 22.01
C PRO A 94 -7.43 -32.58 20.66
N MET A 95 -7.17 -31.68 19.73
CA MET A 95 -6.22 -31.82 18.60
C MET A 95 -6.63 -30.83 17.50
N LEU A 96 -6.39 -29.55 17.75
CA LEU A 96 -6.10 -28.63 16.67
C LEU A 96 -4.66 -28.20 16.90
N GLU A 97 -3.73 -28.95 16.30
CA GLU A 97 -2.33 -28.53 16.22
C GLU A 97 -2.32 -27.16 15.52
N LYS A 98 -2.19 -26.10 16.32
CA LYS A 98 -1.99 -24.76 15.78
C LYS A 98 -0.60 -24.76 15.16
N THR A 99 -0.52 -24.92 13.84
CA THR A 99 0.71 -24.68 13.10
C THR A 99 1.09 -23.22 13.30
N ILE A 100 2.05 -22.96 14.18
CA ILE A 100 2.66 -21.64 14.33
C ILE A 100 3.58 -21.47 13.12
N GLN A 101 3.19 -20.61 12.17
CA GLN A 101 4.06 -20.22 11.08
C GLN A 101 5.03 -19.16 11.61
N GLU A 102 6.30 -19.53 11.74
CA GLU A 102 7.38 -18.59 12.02
C GLU A 102 8.20 -18.38 10.73
N HIS A 103 8.55 -17.13 10.43
CA HIS A 103 9.40 -16.81 9.29
C HIS A 103 10.86 -17.01 9.67
N GLN A 104 11.60 -17.82 8.90
CA GLN A 104 13.04 -17.96 9.06
C GLN A 104 13.74 -16.61 8.72
N PRO A 105 14.61 -16.07 9.59
CA PRO A 105 15.30 -14.80 9.34
C PRO A 105 16.35 -14.94 8.23
N LEU A 106 16.71 -13.81 7.62
CA LEU A 106 17.79 -13.75 6.63
C LEU A 106 19.16 -13.91 7.32
N HIS A 107 20.09 -14.61 6.67
CA HIS A 107 21.48 -14.73 7.12
C HIS A 107 22.29 -13.53 6.60
N ILE A 108 22.29 -12.43 7.35
CA ILE A 108 22.91 -11.15 6.96
C ILE A 108 23.84 -10.62 8.04
N ASN A 109 24.71 -9.67 7.68
CA ASN A 109 25.44 -8.86 8.64
C ASN A 109 24.51 -7.81 9.24
N GLU A 110 24.31 -7.83 10.56
CA GLU A 110 23.39 -6.91 11.24
C GLU A 110 23.84 -5.44 11.17
N GLU A 111 25.15 -5.19 11.04
CA GLU A 111 25.71 -3.84 10.91
C GLU A 111 25.30 -3.15 9.59
N GLU A 112 24.86 -3.93 8.60
CA GLU A 112 24.41 -3.45 7.29
C GLU A 112 22.89 -3.16 7.25
N ILE A 113 22.18 -3.39 8.36
CA ILE A 113 20.76 -3.08 8.46
C ILE A 113 20.57 -1.56 8.44
N TYR A 114 20.01 -1.06 7.35
CA TYR A 114 19.59 0.34 7.22
C TYR A 114 18.06 0.43 7.28
N PRO A 115 17.47 0.69 8.47
CA PRO A 115 16.03 0.73 8.61
C PRO A 115 15.45 1.94 7.89
N ILE A 116 14.33 1.73 7.21
CA ILE A 116 13.56 2.81 6.61
C ILE A 116 13.05 3.70 7.74
N LYS A 117 13.39 5.00 7.70
CA LYS A 117 12.93 5.99 8.69
C LYS A 117 11.40 6.06 8.71
N SER A 118 10.83 6.65 9.77
CA SER A 118 9.37 6.73 9.96
C SER A 118 8.64 7.21 8.70
N ILE A 119 7.97 6.29 8.02
CA ILE A 119 7.09 6.59 6.89
C ILE A 119 5.67 6.77 7.42
N ASP A 120 5.01 7.81 6.94
CA ASP A 120 3.59 8.00 7.19
C ASP A 120 2.77 6.92 6.50
N THR A 121 2.15 6.06 7.31
CA THR A 121 1.35 4.93 6.85
C THR A 121 -0.14 5.26 6.72
N LYS A 122 -0.58 6.43 7.22
CA LYS A 122 -1.99 6.81 7.20
C LYS A 122 -2.34 7.48 5.86
N ILE A 123 -3.51 7.16 5.33
CA ILE A 123 -4.05 7.84 4.15
C ILE A 123 -4.52 9.24 4.55
N HIS A 124 -4.11 10.25 3.78
CA HIS A 124 -4.55 11.65 3.90
C HIS A 124 -5.12 12.16 2.58
N ILE A 125 -5.92 13.22 2.67
CA ILE A 125 -6.32 14.01 1.49
C ILE A 125 -5.05 14.60 0.86
N GLY A 126 -4.92 14.47 -0.47
CA GLY A 126 -3.77 14.88 -1.25
C GLY A 126 -2.75 13.77 -1.51
N ASP A 127 -2.91 12.58 -0.90
CA ASP A 127 -2.00 11.47 -1.17
C ASP A 127 -2.06 11.05 -2.65
N PRO A 128 -0.91 10.80 -3.30
CA PRO A 128 -0.87 10.44 -4.70
C PRO A 128 -1.34 9.00 -4.93
N VAL A 129 -1.93 8.80 -6.10
CA VAL A 129 -2.52 7.53 -6.54
C VAL A 129 -1.85 7.07 -7.82
N LYS A 130 -1.61 5.77 -7.94
CA LYS A 130 -1.18 5.10 -9.18
C LYS A 130 -1.96 3.80 -9.39
N LEU A 131 -1.91 3.26 -10.61
CA LEU A 131 -2.37 1.88 -10.86
C LEU A 131 -1.43 0.89 -10.15
N ALA A 132 -2.01 -0.19 -9.63
CA ALA A 132 -1.26 -1.28 -8.98
C ALA A 132 -0.33 -1.98 -9.98
#